data_AF-A0A0B2VCQ1-F1
#
_entry.id   AF-A0A0B2VCQ1-F1
#
_cell.length_a   1.000
_cell.length_b   1.000
_cell.length_c   1.000
_cell.angle_alpha   90.00
_cell.angle_beta   90.00
_cell.angle_gamma   90.00
#
_symmetry.space_group_name_H-M   'P 1'
#
loop_
_entity.id
_entity.type
_entity.pdbx_description
1 polymer ?
#
loop_
_entity_poly.entity_id
_entity_poly.type
_entity_poly.pdbx_seq_one_letter_code
_entity_poly.pdbx_strand_id
1 'polypeptide(L)'
;MIMFGIDITVMQANDFLEEMLSLVSGRKREKNSKKPIRRRITQSAHGALTLGEHVCVRENKVDVPNAKSVSVCTEFGKATRCINGGGNFTLVRMVECCKGYITSDIRKGCHSAEEMLSLSELLTSISDNCMNISAHKLHLSEATVLLTPSDICALKEGDPEEQIDNNIIDGIYHSYDFLDSQRIRTRSGRYVIAADTNENSKLPSLNCVEMDEGDITATDGIMHKLRHPLRTSSKNLFETISERSEFSTFVQLLDDDLKELLSSDKVSTVFAFTDEAFSALSHSLQMRMRQRSHCTKDLIKEHVHRGMHCSRRMQGPIKAVSGNGHEISKEVVDGTLFIRVGNARVLETDMIASNGIIHTVDDIILSEKFADWRDHLAVYEEGFLKLAEEVIPNEEEPAAIFVPPRESLRVDFKFVLLFQRWIQNLSDEKSFIQNHVVRRSEMITNNSITTEFGSKPLPIVRQNIRELLNTRQDLSVFRSLFDNSSLTELVDMESDAPYTLLLPSDDALSKNQIKALNENKTMAEKFVGRHIFKGFICSTQLYAHSDRFDNPKLLENLQREYFAGRSKSGQIIVGDSRVQEKDIIATNGIIHILESPLKAAAPPGRIPLYSSLLDLFDL
;
A
#
# COMPACT_ATOMS: atom_id res chain seq x y z
N MET A 1 -9.02 37.28 22.14
CA MET A 1 -10.50 37.32 22.04
C MET A 1 -10.86 36.58 20.75
N ILE A 2 -11.35 35.32 20.86
CA ILE A 2 -12.44 34.70 20.05
C ILE A 2 -12.30 34.83 18.50
N MET A 3 -12.29 33.83 17.60
CA MET A 3 -12.71 32.41 17.51
C MET A 3 -12.19 31.83 16.17
N PHE A 4 -11.85 30.53 16.15
CA PHE A 4 -12.10 29.43 15.16
C PHE A 4 -11.99 29.66 13.62
N GLY A 5 -11.57 28.68 12.81
CA GLY A 5 -11.30 27.26 13.07
C GLY A 5 -10.88 26.50 11.81
N ILE A 6 -10.30 25.31 12.00
CA ILE A 6 -10.17 24.26 10.99
C ILE A 6 -10.75 22.99 11.62
N ASP A 7 -11.73 22.41 10.94
CA ASP A 7 -12.42 21.17 11.25
C ASP A 7 -11.46 19.97 11.29
N ILE A 8 -11.28 19.40 12.48
CA ILE A 8 -10.82 18.03 12.67
C ILE A 8 -12.06 17.19 12.97
N THR A 9 -12.21 16.13 12.21
CA THR A 9 -13.30 15.16 12.29
C THR A 9 -13.52 14.64 13.71
N VAL A 10 -14.73 14.89 14.21
CA VAL A 10 -15.26 14.42 15.49
C VAL A 10 -15.46 12.90 15.44
N MET A 11 -14.48 12.11 15.89
CA MET A 11 -14.74 10.74 16.35
C MET A 11 -13.66 10.09 17.24
N GLN A 12 -12.66 10.83 17.74
CA GLN A 12 -11.57 10.22 18.54
C GLN A 12 -11.24 10.93 19.86
N ALA A 13 -12.04 11.91 20.30
CA ALA A 13 -11.75 12.67 21.53
C ALA A 13 -12.61 12.30 22.76
N ASN A 14 -13.65 11.47 22.61
CA ASN A 14 -14.52 11.08 23.75
C ASN A 14 -14.06 9.79 24.46
N ASP A 15 -13.32 8.90 23.80
CA ASP A 15 -12.89 7.64 24.43
C ASP A 15 -11.71 7.85 25.40
N PHE A 16 -10.90 8.90 25.20
CA PHE A 16 -9.77 9.21 26.07
C PHE A 16 -10.17 9.89 27.40
N LEU A 17 -11.35 10.52 27.46
CA LEU A 17 -11.83 11.22 28.67
C LEU A 17 -12.64 10.31 29.63
N GLU A 18 -13.29 9.27 29.11
CA GLU A 18 -14.02 8.27 29.92
C GLU A 18 -13.07 7.28 30.62
N GLU A 19 -11.93 6.95 30.00
CA GLU A 19 -10.95 6.00 30.58
C GLU A 19 -10.18 6.62 31.76
N MET A 20 -9.91 7.92 31.73
CA MET A 20 -9.22 8.66 32.79
C MET A 20 -10.08 8.94 34.04
N LEU A 21 -11.41 8.93 33.93
CA LEU A 21 -12.32 9.11 35.07
C LEU A 21 -12.59 7.81 35.85
N SER A 22 -12.31 6.65 35.26
CA SER A 22 -12.44 5.34 35.91
C SER A 22 -11.30 5.02 36.90
N LEU A 23 -10.16 5.72 36.78
CA LEU A 23 -8.94 5.46 37.57
C LEU A 23 -8.81 6.33 38.84
N VAL A 24 -9.70 7.31 39.07
CA VAL A 24 -9.55 8.28 40.19
C VAL A 24 -10.57 8.12 41.33
N SER A 25 -11.61 7.28 41.21
CA SER A 25 -12.63 7.14 42.27
C SER A 25 -12.55 5.82 43.05
N GLY A 26 -11.48 5.65 43.82
CA GLY A 26 -11.40 4.61 44.84
C GLY A 26 -12.36 4.88 46.01
N ARG A 27 -13.48 4.13 46.13
CA ARG A 27 -14.20 3.93 47.41
C ARG A 27 -14.78 2.52 47.54
N LYS A 28 -14.26 1.80 48.54
CA LYS A 28 -14.83 0.57 49.13
C LYS A 28 -16.23 0.81 49.72
N ARG A 29 -17.13 -0.17 49.63
CA ARG A 29 -18.10 -0.50 50.70
C ARG A 29 -18.61 -1.95 50.60
N GLU A 30 -18.62 -2.61 51.75
CA GLU A 30 -19.06 -3.99 52.00
C GLU A 30 -20.60 -4.14 52.12
N LYS A 31 -21.04 -5.36 51.75
CA LYS A 31 -22.08 -6.27 52.31
C LYS A 31 -23.60 -6.00 52.23
N ASN A 32 -24.24 -7.11 51.82
CA ASN A 32 -25.55 -7.70 52.17
C ASN A 32 -26.83 -7.26 51.43
N SER A 33 -27.45 -8.21 50.72
CA SER A 33 -28.76 -8.83 51.08
C SER A 33 -29.55 -9.38 49.88
N LYS A 34 -29.67 -10.72 49.83
CA LYS A 34 -30.73 -11.59 49.26
C LYS A 34 -31.91 -10.94 48.50
N LYS A 35 -32.13 -11.33 47.22
CA LYS A 35 -33.38 -11.90 46.61
C LYS A 35 -33.26 -12.06 45.06
N PRO A 36 -34.12 -12.86 44.39
CA PRO A 36 -33.71 -13.87 43.41
C PRO A 36 -33.50 -13.33 41.99
N ILE A 37 -32.55 -13.95 41.28
CA ILE A 37 -32.25 -13.71 39.87
C ILE A 37 -33.44 -14.22 39.03
N ARG A 38 -34.27 -13.28 38.55
CA ARG A 38 -35.13 -13.51 37.38
C ARG A 38 -34.23 -13.62 36.16
N ARG A 39 -34.16 -14.82 35.56
CA ARG A 39 -33.58 -15.04 34.23
C ARG A 39 -34.22 -14.07 33.23
N ARG A 40 -33.44 -13.10 32.75
CA ARG A 40 -33.68 -12.45 31.45
C ARG A 40 -32.95 -13.29 30.42
N ILE A 41 -33.73 -14.07 29.66
CA ILE A 41 -33.31 -14.64 28.39
C ILE A 41 -33.39 -13.49 27.38
N THR A 42 -32.27 -13.12 26.77
CA THR A 42 -32.08 -12.32 25.54
C THR A 42 -30.55 -12.19 25.41
N GLN A 43 -29.83 -12.57 24.36
CA GLN A 43 -30.11 -12.93 22.97
C GLN A 43 -29.07 -13.97 22.49
N SER A 44 -29.54 -14.90 21.66
CA SER A 44 -28.83 -15.73 20.67
C SER A 44 -27.31 -15.93 20.78
N ALA A 45 -26.90 -17.04 21.42
CA ALA A 45 -25.64 -17.69 21.09
C ALA A 45 -25.80 -18.36 19.71
N HIS A 46 -25.19 -17.81 18.66
CA HIS A 46 -25.04 -18.52 17.39
C HIS A 46 -24.07 -19.68 17.60
N GLY A 47 -24.55 -20.92 17.43
CA GLY A 47 -23.72 -22.10 17.23
C GLY A 47 -23.34 -22.91 18.47
N ALA A 48 -24.31 -23.34 19.28
CA ALA A 48 -24.07 -24.55 20.07
C ALA A 48 -24.05 -25.75 19.09
N LEU A 49 -22.86 -26.29 18.78
CA LEU A 49 -22.74 -27.56 18.06
C LEU A 49 -23.47 -28.63 18.89
N THR A 50 -24.61 -29.11 18.41
CA THR A 50 -25.20 -30.35 18.90
C THR A 50 -24.26 -31.47 18.46
N LEU A 51 -23.47 -32.01 19.39
CA LEU A 51 -22.60 -33.16 19.14
C LEU A 51 -23.49 -34.34 18.72
N GLY A 52 -23.28 -34.83 17.48
CA GLY A 52 -23.90 -36.07 17.02
C GLY A 52 -23.37 -37.28 17.78
N GLU A 53 -23.94 -38.46 17.53
CA GLU A 53 -23.45 -39.69 18.14
C GLU A 53 -21.96 -39.92 17.79
N HIS A 54 -21.18 -40.35 18.79
CA HIS A 54 -19.75 -40.67 18.66
C HIS A 54 -18.86 -39.53 18.15
N VAL A 55 -19.25 -38.28 18.39
CA VAL A 55 -18.42 -37.09 18.16
C VAL A 55 -17.66 -36.71 19.44
N CYS A 56 -16.35 -36.57 19.31
CA CYS A 56 -15.41 -36.21 20.36
C CYS A 56 -14.85 -34.79 20.15
N VAL A 57 -14.34 -34.20 21.23
CA VAL A 57 -13.67 -32.90 21.20
C VAL A 57 -12.26 -33.06 21.75
N ARG A 58 -11.26 -32.64 20.97
CA ARG A 58 -9.84 -32.64 21.36
C ARG A 58 -9.35 -31.20 21.42
N GLU A 59 -8.61 -30.85 22.47
CA GLU A 59 -8.02 -29.53 22.65
C GLU A 59 -6.51 -29.66 22.84
N ASN A 60 -5.75 -29.04 21.94
CA ASN A 60 -4.29 -29.07 21.94
C ASN A 60 -3.73 -27.64 21.97
N LYS A 61 -2.60 -27.45 22.66
CA LYS A 61 -1.78 -26.25 22.52
C LYS A 61 -0.74 -26.50 21.44
N VAL A 62 -0.68 -25.63 20.45
CA VAL A 62 0.26 -25.74 19.33
C VAL A 62 1.04 -24.44 19.21
N ASP A 63 2.36 -24.57 19.10
CA ASP A 63 3.25 -23.45 18.83
C ASP A 63 3.16 -23.09 17.35
N VAL A 64 2.64 -21.89 17.05
CA VAL A 64 2.49 -21.39 15.68
C VAL A 64 3.09 -19.99 15.58
N PRO A 65 4.01 -19.72 14.64
CA PRO A 65 4.47 -18.38 14.39
C PRO A 65 3.32 -17.55 13.78
N ASN A 66 2.80 -16.58 14.55
CA ASN A 66 1.69 -15.66 14.20
C ASN A 66 0.25 -16.18 14.49
N ALA A 67 -0.03 -16.56 15.74
CA ALA A 67 -1.39 -16.85 16.19
C ALA A 67 -2.35 -15.66 15.93
N LYS A 68 -3.42 -15.87 15.15
CA LYS A 68 -4.46 -14.86 14.90
C LYS A 68 -5.23 -14.59 16.19
N SER A 69 -5.39 -13.33 16.59
CA SER A 69 -6.07 -12.90 17.84
C SER A 69 -7.59 -13.17 17.89
N VAL A 70 -8.15 -13.82 16.87
CA VAL A 70 -9.58 -14.06 16.71
C VAL A 70 -9.82 -15.56 16.64
N SER A 71 -10.88 -16.02 17.29
CA SER A 71 -11.38 -17.39 17.19
C SER A 71 -11.88 -17.68 15.77
N VAL A 72 -11.14 -18.48 15.00
CA VAL A 72 -11.52 -18.88 13.63
C VAL A 72 -11.84 -20.37 13.61
N CYS A 73 -13.07 -20.73 13.24
CA CYS A 73 -13.48 -22.12 13.05
C CYS A 73 -13.59 -22.46 11.56
N THR A 74 -12.91 -23.51 11.13
CA THR A 74 -12.87 -24.00 9.75
C THR A 74 -13.43 -25.42 9.70
N GLU A 75 -14.28 -25.69 8.71
CA GLU A 75 -14.94 -26.99 8.55
C GLU A 75 -14.31 -27.82 7.43
N PHE A 76 -13.86 -29.02 7.77
CA PHE A 76 -13.17 -29.96 6.89
C PHE A 76 -14.06 -31.10 6.39
N GLY A 77 -15.38 -31.03 6.64
CA GLY A 77 -16.31 -32.13 6.39
C GLY A 77 -16.19 -33.18 7.49
N LYS A 78 -15.04 -33.86 7.60
CA LYS A 78 -14.79 -34.89 8.63
C LYS A 78 -14.57 -34.34 10.04
N ALA A 79 -14.21 -33.06 10.15
CA ALA A 79 -13.94 -32.39 11.42
C ALA A 79 -14.21 -30.89 11.33
N THR A 80 -14.33 -30.24 12.49
CA THR A 80 -14.32 -28.78 12.63
C THR A 80 -13.14 -28.37 13.50
N ARG A 81 -12.26 -27.53 12.97
CA ARG A 81 -11.09 -26.99 13.68
C ARG A 81 -11.36 -25.55 14.08
N CYS A 82 -11.36 -25.27 15.37
CA CYS A 82 -11.44 -23.93 15.92
C CYS A 82 -10.10 -23.51 16.51
N ILE A 83 -9.56 -22.41 16.01
CA ILE A 83 -8.29 -21.82 16.42
C ILE A 83 -8.60 -20.57 17.24
N ASN A 84 -8.21 -20.55 18.51
CA ASN A 84 -8.32 -19.37 19.38
C ASN A 84 -6.90 -18.86 19.68
N GLY A 85 -6.53 -17.70 19.12
CA GLY A 85 -5.26 -17.05 19.45
C GLY A 85 -5.41 -16.07 20.61
N GLY A 86 -4.55 -16.25 21.61
CA GLY A 86 -4.43 -15.36 22.77
C GLY A 86 -3.18 -15.71 23.57
N GLY A 87 -2.02 -15.15 23.19
CA GLY A 87 -0.73 -15.33 23.88
C GLY A 87 0.37 -15.94 23.01
N ASN A 88 1.36 -16.58 23.65
CA ASN A 88 2.54 -17.20 22.99
C ASN A 88 2.24 -18.55 22.29
N PHE A 89 1.03 -19.10 22.44
CA PHE A 89 0.61 -20.38 21.89
C PHE A 89 -0.78 -20.26 21.26
N THR A 90 -1.09 -21.17 20.34
CA THR A 90 -2.42 -21.28 19.71
C THR A 90 -3.19 -22.41 20.38
N LEU A 91 -4.40 -22.13 20.89
CA LEU A 91 -5.30 -23.19 21.35
C LEU A 91 -6.10 -23.68 20.14
N VAL A 92 -5.93 -24.95 19.81
CA VAL A 92 -6.67 -25.62 18.74
C VAL A 92 -7.67 -26.57 19.36
N ARG A 93 -8.95 -26.32 19.08
CA ARG A 93 -10.06 -27.20 19.44
C ARG A 93 -10.57 -27.90 18.20
N MET A 94 -10.48 -29.23 18.19
CA MET A 94 -11.01 -30.09 17.15
C MET A 94 -12.33 -30.70 17.61
N VAL A 95 -13.31 -30.72 16.72
CA VAL A 95 -14.51 -31.54 16.82
C VAL A 95 -14.43 -32.60 15.73
N GLU A 96 -14.27 -33.86 16.12
CA GLU A 96 -13.95 -34.98 15.23
C GLU A 96 -14.60 -36.28 15.74
N CYS A 97 -14.53 -37.37 14.98
CA CYS A 97 -15.06 -38.65 15.46
C CYS A 97 -14.22 -39.21 16.62
N CYS A 98 -14.89 -39.87 17.56
CA CYS A 98 -14.19 -40.64 18.59
C CYS A 98 -13.40 -41.81 17.96
N LYS A 99 -12.34 -42.27 18.64
CA LYS A 99 -11.50 -43.38 18.17
C LYS A 99 -12.35 -44.60 17.79
N GLY A 100 -12.14 -45.13 16.58
CA GLY A 100 -12.89 -46.27 16.03
C GLY A 100 -14.13 -45.89 15.21
N TYR A 101 -14.46 -44.60 15.13
CA TYR A 101 -15.60 -44.09 14.35
C TYR A 101 -15.14 -43.19 13.21
N ILE A 102 -15.89 -43.18 12.13
CA ILE A 102 -15.62 -42.39 10.92
C ILE A 102 -16.85 -41.64 10.46
N THR A 103 -16.64 -40.61 9.65
CA THR A 103 -17.69 -39.86 8.98
C THR A 103 -17.14 -39.15 7.75
N SER A 104 -18.01 -38.84 6.80
CA SER A 104 -17.74 -37.87 5.74
C SER A 104 -18.22 -36.46 6.09
N ASP A 105 -19.10 -36.35 7.10
CA ASP A 105 -19.72 -35.09 7.53
C ASP A 105 -19.97 -35.13 9.04
N ILE A 106 -19.13 -34.43 9.80
CA ILE A 106 -19.13 -34.41 11.26
C ILE A 106 -20.45 -33.89 11.84
N ARG A 107 -21.21 -33.12 11.06
CA ARG A 107 -22.53 -32.62 11.47
C ARG A 107 -23.58 -33.73 11.54
N LYS A 108 -23.36 -34.86 10.86
CA LYS A 108 -24.25 -36.03 10.87
C LYS A 108 -23.91 -37.05 11.97
N GLY A 109 -22.87 -36.80 12.77
CA GLY A 109 -22.33 -37.79 13.70
C GLY A 109 -21.40 -38.79 13.02
N CYS A 110 -20.96 -39.79 13.78
CA CYS A 110 -19.99 -40.78 13.35
C CYS A 110 -20.53 -42.21 13.49
N HIS A 111 -20.14 -43.08 12.56
CA HIS A 111 -20.50 -44.50 12.54
C HIS A 111 -19.27 -45.38 12.71
N SER A 112 -19.48 -46.65 13.11
CA SER A 112 -18.39 -47.60 13.28
C SER A 112 -17.65 -47.81 11.96
N ALA A 113 -16.33 -47.80 12.01
CA ALA A 113 -15.54 -48.19 10.86
C ALA A 113 -15.54 -49.72 10.76
N GLU A 114 -16.26 -50.27 9.79
CA GLU A 114 -16.17 -51.70 9.46
C GLU A 114 -14.96 -51.91 8.54
N GLU A 115 -14.11 -52.89 8.88
CA GLU A 115 -12.98 -53.38 8.06
C GLU A 115 -11.87 -52.35 7.71
N MET A 116 -11.23 -51.73 8.71
CA MET A 116 -9.98 -50.98 8.47
C MET A 116 -8.78 -51.90 8.31
N LEU A 117 -7.96 -51.63 7.30
CA LEU A 117 -6.64 -52.25 7.11
C LEU A 117 -5.60 -51.56 8.02
N SER A 118 -4.53 -52.28 8.36
CA SER A 118 -3.31 -51.67 8.94
C SER A 118 -2.55 -50.83 7.91
N LEU A 119 -1.66 -49.95 8.35
CA LEU A 119 -0.79 -49.17 7.47
C LEU A 119 0.03 -50.09 6.56
N SER A 120 0.54 -51.19 7.10
CA SER A 120 1.30 -52.17 6.31
C SER A 120 0.47 -52.82 5.19
N GLU A 121 -0.79 -53.15 5.47
CA GLU A 121 -1.72 -53.72 4.49
C GLU A 121 -2.17 -52.66 3.48
N LEU A 122 -2.44 -51.43 3.91
CA LEU A 122 -2.78 -50.31 3.02
C LEU A 122 -1.64 -49.99 2.06
N LEU A 123 -0.42 -49.88 2.59
CA LEU A 123 0.79 -49.67 1.78
C LEU A 123 0.93 -50.77 0.74
N THR A 124 0.72 -52.03 1.13
CA THR A 124 0.77 -53.17 0.20
C THR A 124 -0.35 -53.12 -0.85
N SER A 125 -1.56 -52.68 -0.47
CA SER A 125 -2.71 -52.57 -1.38
C SER A 125 -2.60 -51.43 -2.38
N ILE A 126 -1.84 -50.38 -2.05
CA ILE A 126 -1.68 -49.16 -2.85
C ILE A 126 -0.34 -49.17 -3.61
N SER A 127 0.66 -49.95 -3.17
CA SER A 127 1.99 -49.91 -3.76
C SER A 127 2.16 -50.85 -4.96
N ASP A 128 2.39 -50.25 -6.12
CA ASP A 128 3.38 -50.76 -7.06
C ASP A 128 4.72 -49.99 -6.82
N ASN A 129 5.65 -50.63 -6.09
CA ASN A 129 7.11 -50.41 -6.04
C ASN A 129 7.80 -49.21 -5.32
N CYS A 130 7.16 -48.12 -4.88
CA CYS A 130 7.91 -46.98 -4.27
C CYS A 130 8.42 -47.22 -2.82
N MET A 131 7.68 -47.96 -2.00
CA MET A 131 7.95 -48.21 -0.57
C MET A 131 8.20 -49.70 -0.28
N ASN A 132 8.64 -50.47 -1.28
CA ASN A 132 8.77 -51.94 -1.21
C ASN A 132 9.96 -52.42 -0.33
N ILE A 133 10.60 -51.52 0.42
CA ILE A 133 11.53 -51.91 1.48
C ILE A 133 10.68 -52.34 2.67
N SER A 134 10.37 -53.64 2.68
CA SER A 134 9.74 -54.40 3.76
C SER A 134 8.93 -53.52 4.73
N ALA A 135 7.71 -53.12 4.36
CA ALA A 135 6.81 -52.39 5.27
C ALA A 135 6.70 -53.07 6.65
N HIS A 136 6.92 -54.39 6.71
CA HIS A 136 7.03 -55.19 7.94
C HIS A 136 8.21 -54.85 8.87
N LYS A 137 9.24 -54.14 8.40
CA LYS A 137 10.37 -53.63 9.21
C LYS A 137 10.11 -52.22 9.74
N LEU A 138 9.16 -51.49 9.15
CA LEU A 138 8.79 -50.16 9.60
C LEU A 138 7.90 -50.31 10.83
N HIS A 139 8.36 -49.82 11.98
CA HIS A 139 7.52 -49.74 13.18
C HIS A 139 6.47 -48.63 12.97
N LEU A 140 5.31 -48.96 12.38
CA LEU A 140 4.27 -48.02 11.94
C LEU A 140 3.15 -47.81 12.99
N SER A 141 3.41 -48.07 14.27
CA SER A 141 2.41 -47.84 15.32
C SER A 141 2.23 -46.35 15.59
N GLU A 142 0.98 -45.89 15.50
CA GLU A 142 0.56 -44.49 15.69
C GLU A 142 1.36 -43.51 14.81
N ALA A 143 1.46 -43.80 13.51
CA ALA A 143 2.25 -43.01 12.56
C ALA A 143 1.39 -42.30 11.49
N THR A 144 1.94 -41.24 10.93
CA THR A 144 1.43 -40.57 9.73
C THR A 144 2.39 -40.83 8.57
N VAL A 145 1.90 -41.45 7.51
CA VAL A 145 2.69 -41.80 6.32
C VAL A 145 2.35 -40.88 5.15
N LEU A 146 3.36 -40.24 4.58
CA LEU A 146 3.25 -39.36 3.42
C LEU A 146 3.62 -40.12 2.15
N LEU A 147 2.61 -40.53 1.38
CA LEU A 147 2.79 -41.29 0.15
C LEU A 147 3.04 -40.41 -1.06
N THR A 148 3.94 -40.88 -1.92
CA THR A 148 4.25 -40.25 -3.21
C THR A 148 3.81 -41.19 -4.34
N PRO A 149 3.23 -40.68 -5.45
CA PRO A 149 2.79 -41.52 -6.55
C PRO A 149 3.93 -42.34 -7.15
N SER A 150 3.66 -43.61 -7.46
CA SER A 150 4.62 -44.59 -7.98
C SER A 150 5.28 -44.18 -9.29
N ASP A 151 4.57 -43.45 -10.15
CA ASP A 151 5.12 -42.94 -11.43
C ASP A 151 6.22 -41.87 -11.23
N ILE A 152 6.37 -41.37 -9.99
CA ILE A 152 7.28 -40.28 -9.62
C ILE A 152 8.29 -40.76 -8.55
N CYS A 153 8.59 -42.07 -8.50
CA CYS A 153 9.65 -42.63 -7.63
C CYS A 153 11.04 -42.14 -8.08
N ALA A 154 11.40 -40.91 -7.71
CA ALA A 154 12.75 -40.39 -7.89
C ALA A 154 13.56 -40.63 -6.61
N LEU A 155 13.94 -41.88 -6.32
CA LEU A 155 15.03 -42.17 -5.37
C LEU A 155 16.36 -41.76 -6.05
N LYS A 156 16.56 -40.46 -6.22
CA LYS A 156 17.80 -39.90 -6.76
C LYS A 156 18.62 -39.42 -5.57
N GLU A 157 19.56 -40.26 -5.15
CA GLU A 157 20.61 -40.02 -4.12
C GLU A 157 20.15 -40.10 -2.65
N GLY A 158 20.75 -41.03 -1.89
CA GLY A 158 20.56 -41.21 -0.45
C GLY A 158 20.34 -42.66 -0.04
N ASP A 159 20.34 -42.91 1.27
CA ASP A 159 19.91 -44.20 1.84
C ASP A 159 18.38 -44.33 1.70
N PRO A 160 17.87 -45.36 1.03
CA PRO A 160 16.43 -45.59 0.90
C PRO A 160 15.69 -45.64 2.24
N GLU A 161 16.31 -46.12 3.32
CA GLU A 161 15.67 -46.15 4.65
C GLU A 161 15.48 -44.74 5.21
N GLU A 162 16.48 -43.86 5.10
CA GLU A 162 16.37 -42.46 5.52
C GLU A 162 15.29 -41.71 4.72
N GLN A 163 15.17 -42.00 3.42
CA GLN A 163 14.15 -41.41 2.56
C GLN A 163 12.72 -41.85 2.93
N ILE A 164 12.55 -43.10 3.37
CA ILE A 164 11.27 -43.60 3.89
C ILE A 164 10.95 -42.95 5.23
N ASP A 165 11.91 -42.90 6.16
CA ASP A 165 11.73 -42.26 7.46
C ASP A 165 11.46 -40.75 7.35
N ASN A 166 11.90 -40.12 6.27
CA ASN A 166 11.58 -38.73 5.97
C ASN A 166 10.11 -38.52 5.56
N ASN A 167 9.45 -39.56 5.07
CA ASN A 167 8.03 -39.55 4.73
C ASN A 167 7.14 -40.03 5.89
N ILE A 168 7.73 -40.31 7.06
CA ILE A 168 7.00 -40.77 8.24
C ILE A 168 7.10 -39.71 9.34
N ILE A 169 5.95 -39.37 9.91
CA ILE A 169 5.83 -38.54 11.10
C ILE A 169 5.30 -39.44 12.23
N ASP A 170 5.97 -39.41 13.39
CA ASP A 170 5.48 -40.10 14.57
C ASP A 170 4.27 -39.35 15.14
N GLY A 171 3.17 -40.06 15.39
CA GLY A 171 1.88 -39.51 15.74
C GLY A 171 0.88 -39.55 14.58
N ILE A 172 -0.41 -39.47 14.92
CA ILE A 172 -1.52 -39.41 13.97
C ILE A 172 -1.86 -37.94 13.71
N TYR A 173 -1.62 -37.49 12.48
CA TYR A 173 -1.91 -36.13 12.01
C TYR A 173 -2.92 -36.23 10.87
N HIS A 174 -4.14 -35.78 11.10
CA HIS A 174 -5.12 -35.58 10.04
C HIS A 174 -4.76 -34.39 9.14
N SER A 175 -5.36 -34.32 7.96
CA SER A 175 -5.20 -33.20 7.03
C SER A 175 -5.52 -31.86 7.71
N TYR A 176 -6.48 -31.86 8.62
CA TYR A 176 -6.90 -30.70 9.41
C TYR A 176 -6.04 -30.45 10.65
N ASP A 177 -5.15 -31.36 11.07
CA ASP A 177 -4.22 -31.09 12.19
C ASP A 177 -3.07 -30.16 11.79
N PHE A 178 -2.72 -30.12 10.51
CA PHE A 178 -1.65 -29.27 9.99
C PHE A 178 -2.06 -27.79 10.02
N LEU A 179 -1.34 -27.00 10.82
CA LEU A 179 -1.52 -25.55 10.89
C LEU A 179 -0.57 -24.83 9.95
N ASP A 180 -0.97 -23.64 9.50
CA ASP A 180 -0.11 -22.82 8.65
C ASP A 180 1.25 -22.56 9.30
N SER A 181 2.31 -22.74 8.52
CA SER A 181 3.69 -22.56 8.94
C SER A 181 4.11 -23.42 10.15
N GLN A 182 3.37 -24.50 10.43
CA GLN A 182 3.74 -25.45 11.47
C GLN A 182 4.88 -26.34 11.00
N ARG A 183 5.94 -26.41 11.80
CA ARG A 183 7.09 -27.27 11.57
C ARG A 183 6.98 -28.55 12.39
N ILE A 184 7.04 -29.69 11.72
CA ILE A 184 6.84 -31.03 12.29
C ILE A 184 8.06 -31.88 11.97
N ARG A 185 8.57 -32.58 12.98
CA ARG A 185 9.75 -33.45 12.83
C ARG A 185 9.34 -34.80 12.25
N THR A 186 10.07 -35.25 11.24
CA THR A 186 9.96 -36.58 10.65
C THR A 186 10.80 -37.58 11.43
N ARG A 187 10.59 -38.88 11.20
CA ARG A 187 11.38 -39.94 11.84
C ARG A 187 12.86 -39.89 11.45
N SER A 188 13.17 -39.43 10.23
CA SER A 188 14.55 -39.18 9.79
C SER A 188 15.26 -38.05 10.57
N GLY A 189 14.53 -37.32 11.41
CA GLY A 189 15.03 -36.16 12.14
C GLY A 189 14.94 -34.85 11.35
N ARG A 190 14.60 -34.89 10.06
CA ARG A 190 14.31 -33.72 9.21
C ARG A 190 12.92 -33.15 9.47
N TYR A 191 12.55 -32.09 8.76
CA TYR A 191 11.31 -31.36 9.01
C TYR A 191 10.39 -31.26 7.79
N VAL A 192 9.10 -31.38 8.07
CA VAL A 192 8.00 -31.00 7.20
C VAL A 192 7.37 -29.73 7.74
N ILE A 193 7.18 -28.76 6.87
CA ILE A 193 6.52 -27.51 7.18
C ILE A 193 5.21 -27.49 6.41
N ALA A 194 4.12 -27.35 7.16
CA ALA A 194 2.79 -27.22 6.59
C ALA A 194 2.54 -25.78 6.13
N ALA A 195 1.87 -25.63 4.99
CA ALA A 195 1.32 -24.37 4.52
C ALA A 195 -0.17 -24.58 4.25
N ASP A 196 -1.00 -23.75 4.89
CA ASP A 196 -2.46 -23.85 4.81
C ASP A 196 -2.96 -23.43 3.42
N THR A 197 -4.22 -23.68 3.14
CA THR A 197 -4.84 -23.43 1.84
C THR A 197 -5.54 -22.08 1.76
N ASN A 198 -5.70 -21.59 0.53
CA ASN A 198 -6.73 -20.61 0.19
C ASN A 198 -8.12 -21.28 0.25
N GLU A 199 -9.20 -20.48 0.24
CA GLU A 199 -10.60 -20.92 0.45
C GLU A 199 -11.11 -22.09 -0.45
N ASN A 200 -10.42 -22.40 -1.56
CA ASN A 200 -10.87 -23.40 -2.55
C ASN A 200 -10.39 -24.84 -2.33
N SER A 201 -9.33 -25.08 -1.54
CA SER A 201 -8.87 -26.44 -1.19
C SER A 201 -8.92 -26.59 0.32
N LYS A 202 -9.31 -27.77 0.83
CA LYS A 202 -9.30 -28.05 2.27
C LYS A 202 -8.06 -28.83 2.72
N LEU A 203 -7.18 -29.22 1.79
CA LEU A 203 -6.00 -30.03 2.10
C LEU A 203 -4.70 -29.20 2.07
N PRO A 204 -3.90 -29.20 3.15
CA PRO A 204 -2.68 -28.42 3.25
C PRO A 204 -1.62 -28.88 2.24
N SER A 205 -0.62 -28.03 2.00
CA SER A 205 0.62 -28.46 1.34
C SER A 205 1.72 -28.68 2.38
N LEU A 206 2.60 -29.64 2.12
CA LEU A 206 3.72 -30.01 2.96
C LEU A 206 5.03 -29.77 2.21
N ASN A 207 5.89 -28.88 2.70
CA ASN A 207 7.09 -28.41 1.98
C ASN A 207 6.79 -28.00 0.52
N CYS A 208 5.69 -27.27 0.33
CA CYS A 208 5.16 -26.83 -0.96
C CYS A 208 4.70 -27.94 -1.92
N VAL A 209 4.60 -29.17 -1.44
CA VAL A 209 3.95 -30.27 -2.14
C VAL A 209 2.49 -30.34 -1.73
N GLU A 210 1.59 -30.23 -2.69
CA GLU A 210 0.14 -30.36 -2.45
C GLU A 210 -0.22 -31.80 -2.09
N MET A 211 -1.12 -31.94 -1.11
CA MET A 211 -1.79 -33.21 -0.81
C MET A 211 -2.91 -33.44 -1.83
N ASP A 212 -2.87 -34.60 -2.49
CA ASP A 212 -3.85 -35.04 -3.49
C ASP A 212 -5.05 -35.72 -2.82
N GLU A 213 -4.77 -36.55 -1.82
CA GLU A 213 -5.77 -37.26 -1.02
C GLU A 213 -5.29 -37.29 0.44
N GLY A 214 -6.16 -36.89 1.36
CA GLY A 214 -5.86 -36.85 2.79
C GLY A 214 -6.79 -37.72 3.60
N ASP A 215 -6.34 -38.05 4.81
CA ASP A 215 -7.12 -38.79 5.81
C ASP A 215 -7.53 -40.20 5.37
N ILE A 216 -6.57 -40.95 4.81
CA ILE A 216 -6.70 -42.40 4.58
C ILE A 216 -6.38 -43.10 5.91
N THR A 217 -7.42 -43.45 6.66
CA THR A 217 -7.28 -44.01 8.02
C THR A 217 -6.91 -45.48 7.99
N ALA A 218 -6.00 -45.87 8.89
CA ALA A 218 -5.60 -47.25 9.15
C ALA A 218 -5.84 -47.63 10.63
N THR A 219 -5.74 -48.91 10.97
CA THR A 219 -5.88 -49.37 12.37
C THR A 219 -4.77 -48.85 13.29
N ASP A 220 -3.57 -48.64 12.76
CA ASP A 220 -2.37 -48.23 13.47
C ASP A 220 -1.83 -46.87 13.02
N GLY A 221 -2.56 -46.10 12.21
CA GLY A 221 -2.15 -44.74 11.84
C GLY A 221 -2.97 -44.11 10.72
N ILE A 222 -2.37 -43.17 10.01
CA ILE A 222 -3.01 -42.45 8.92
C ILE A 222 -2.05 -42.22 7.77
N MET A 223 -2.59 -42.08 6.57
CA MET A 223 -1.81 -41.89 5.36
C MET A 223 -2.39 -40.75 4.52
N HIS A 224 -1.48 -39.99 3.90
CA HIS A 224 -1.81 -38.89 3.00
C HIS A 224 -1.05 -39.08 1.69
N LYS A 225 -1.73 -38.96 0.57
CA LYS A 225 -1.14 -39.01 -0.76
C LYS A 225 -0.77 -37.60 -1.20
N LEU A 226 0.50 -37.39 -1.53
CA LEU A 226 1.06 -36.15 -2.06
C LEU A 226 1.07 -36.16 -3.58
N ARG A 227 1.12 -34.99 -4.22
CA ARG A 227 1.23 -34.87 -5.68
C ARG A 227 2.62 -35.11 -6.23
N HIS A 228 3.66 -34.83 -5.44
CA HIS A 228 5.07 -34.97 -5.83
C HIS A 228 5.90 -35.56 -4.68
N PRO A 229 7.13 -36.02 -4.93
CA PRO A 229 8.05 -36.40 -3.87
C PRO A 229 8.31 -35.27 -2.89
N LEU A 230 8.20 -35.59 -1.60
CA LEU A 230 8.51 -34.67 -0.52
C LEU A 230 10.01 -34.39 -0.49
N ARG A 231 10.38 -33.10 -0.54
CA ARG A 231 11.77 -32.66 -0.38
C ARG A 231 11.95 -32.09 1.02
N THR A 232 13.05 -32.45 1.67
CA THR A 232 13.43 -31.95 2.98
C THR A 232 14.90 -31.58 2.98
N SER A 233 15.27 -30.67 3.87
CA SER A 233 16.65 -30.24 4.08
C SER A 233 17.00 -30.39 5.55
N SER A 234 18.25 -30.78 5.83
CA SER A 234 18.82 -30.69 7.17
C SER A 234 19.31 -29.27 7.48
N LYS A 235 19.60 -28.46 6.46
CA LYS A 235 20.17 -27.12 6.59
C LYS A 235 19.07 -26.08 6.81
N ASN A 236 19.33 -25.13 7.70
CA ASN A 236 18.42 -23.99 7.90
C ASN A 236 18.55 -22.95 6.77
N LEU A 237 17.70 -21.92 6.79
CA LEU A 237 17.67 -20.84 5.80
C LEU A 237 19.03 -20.13 5.71
N PHE A 238 19.64 -19.80 6.84
CA PHE A 238 20.92 -19.09 6.86
C PHE A 238 22.04 -19.94 6.23
N GLU A 239 22.15 -21.21 6.61
CA GLU A 239 23.10 -22.17 6.04
C GLU A 239 22.89 -22.36 4.53
N THR A 240 21.64 -22.55 4.11
CA THR A 240 21.29 -22.79 2.70
C THR A 240 21.66 -21.60 1.82
N ILE A 241 21.40 -20.37 2.28
CA ILE A 241 21.78 -19.15 1.55
C ILE A 241 23.31 -18.97 1.57
N SER A 242 23.97 -19.24 2.70
CA SER A 242 25.42 -19.03 2.87
C SER A 242 26.29 -19.96 2.02
N GLU A 243 25.78 -21.12 1.64
CA GLU A 243 26.52 -22.07 0.78
C GLU A 243 26.45 -21.73 -0.71
N ARG A 244 25.53 -20.86 -1.10
CA ARG A 244 25.34 -20.47 -2.50
C ARG A 244 26.12 -19.20 -2.80
N SER A 245 27.12 -19.34 -3.69
CA SER A 245 28.02 -18.25 -4.04
C SER A 245 27.31 -17.04 -4.65
N GLU A 246 26.18 -17.26 -5.32
CA GLU A 246 25.36 -16.22 -5.93
C GLU A 246 24.68 -15.29 -4.92
N PHE A 247 24.64 -15.65 -3.63
CA PHE A 247 24.03 -14.85 -2.56
C PHE A 247 25.06 -14.19 -1.63
N SER A 248 26.33 -14.09 -2.06
CA SER A 248 27.41 -13.63 -1.18
C SER A 248 27.18 -12.21 -0.62
N THR A 249 26.68 -11.28 -1.44
CA THR A 249 26.33 -9.92 -1.03
C THR A 249 25.08 -9.89 -0.16
N PHE A 250 24.08 -10.72 -0.46
CA PHE A 250 22.88 -10.86 0.38
C PHE A 250 23.27 -11.24 1.81
N VAL A 251 24.12 -12.26 1.97
CA VAL A 251 24.61 -12.75 3.27
C VAL A 251 25.42 -11.67 4.01
N GLN A 252 26.25 -10.90 3.30
CA GLN A 252 27.00 -9.78 3.89
C GLN A 252 26.08 -8.69 4.45
N LEU A 253 24.94 -8.47 3.82
CA LEU A 253 23.99 -7.42 4.21
C LEU A 253 23.08 -7.81 5.37
N LEU A 254 22.92 -9.11 5.67
CA LEU A 254 22.13 -9.59 6.81
C LEU A 254 22.65 -9.03 8.14
N ASP A 255 21.76 -8.44 8.93
CA ASP A 255 22.05 -8.03 10.30
C ASP A 255 22.01 -9.23 11.26
N ASP A 256 22.46 -9.02 12.50
CA ASP A 256 22.61 -10.11 13.46
C ASP A 256 21.25 -10.68 13.88
N ASP A 257 20.23 -9.82 14.00
CA ASP A 257 18.85 -10.22 14.31
C ASP A 257 18.26 -11.12 13.21
N LEU A 258 18.51 -10.79 11.93
CA LEU A 258 18.10 -11.60 10.79
C LEU A 258 18.89 -12.91 10.73
N LYS A 259 20.21 -12.89 10.97
CA LYS A 259 21.00 -14.14 11.02
C LYS A 259 20.47 -15.08 12.10
N GLU A 260 20.16 -14.55 13.29
CA GLU A 260 19.55 -15.32 14.36
C GLU A 260 18.18 -15.87 13.93
N LEU A 261 17.31 -15.02 13.37
CA LEU A 261 15.98 -15.43 12.89
C LEU A 261 16.08 -16.55 11.85
N LEU A 262 16.93 -16.40 10.85
CA LEU A 262 17.13 -17.37 9.75
C LEU A 262 17.84 -18.66 10.21
N SER A 263 18.52 -18.64 11.35
CA SER A 263 19.10 -19.83 11.97
C SER A 263 18.17 -20.49 13.00
N SER A 264 17.14 -19.77 13.46
CA SER A 264 16.21 -20.23 14.50
C SER A 264 15.18 -21.23 13.97
N ASP A 265 14.44 -21.85 14.89
CA ASP A 265 13.34 -22.77 14.58
C ASP A 265 12.08 -22.08 13.99
N LYS A 266 12.08 -20.75 13.84
CA LYS A 266 10.94 -19.98 13.34
C LYS A 266 10.82 -20.05 11.82
N VAL A 267 9.67 -20.51 11.36
CA VAL A 267 9.38 -20.64 9.93
C VAL A 267 9.31 -19.28 9.24
N SER A 268 10.14 -19.11 8.20
CA SER A 268 10.24 -17.88 7.41
C SER A 268 10.34 -18.15 5.91
N THR A 269 10.06 -17.14 5.11
CA THR A 269 10.30 -17.12 3.66
C THR A 269 11.31 -16.03 3.35
N VAL A 270 12.32 -16.33 2.54
CA VAL A 270 13.34 -15.38 2.10
C VAL A 270 13.24 -15.19 0.59
N PHE A 271 13.11 -13.93 0.15
CA PHE A 271 13.30 -13.54 -1.26
C PHE A 271 14.75 -13.09 -1.44
N ALA A 272 15.64 -13.98 -1.84
CA ALA A 272 17.07 -13.71 -1.92
C ALA A 272 17.43 -13.12 -3.30
N PHE A 273 17.97 -11.90 -3.33
CA PHE A 273 18.54 -11.34 -4.56
C PHE A 273 19.94 -11.91 -4.82
N THR A 274 20.31 -12.02 -6.09
CA THR A 274 21.66 -12.46 -6.50
C THR A 274 22.67 -11.31 -6.45
N ASP A 275 23.96 -11.65 -6.45
CA ASP A 275 25.05 -10.67 -6.61
C ASP A 275 24.94 -9.88 -7.93
N GLU A 276 24.38 -10.49 -8.97
CA GLU A 276 24.08 -9.82 -10.25
C GLU A 276 22.98 -8.75 -10.08
N ALA A 277 21.88 -9.10 -9.42
CA ALA A 277 20.80 -8.16 -9.11
C ALA A 277 21.30 -6.96 -8.27
N PHE A 278 22.13 -7.23 -7.26
CA PHE A 278 22.74 -6.16 -6.45
C PHE A 278 23.67 -5.27 -7.29
N SER A 279 24.45 -5.85 -8.19
CA SER A 279 25.41 -5.12 -9.03
C SER A 279 24.73 -4.24 -10.09
N ALA A 280 23.49 -4.56 -10.46
CA ALA A 280 22.68 -3.78 -11.39
C ALA A 280 22.17 -2.45 -10.79
N LEU A 281 22.22 -2.30 -9.46
CA LEU A 281 21.81 -1.06 -8.79
C LEU A 281 22.79 0.10 -9.04
N SER A 282 22.33 1.33 -8.81
CA SER A 282 23.18 2.51 -8.81
C SER A 282 24.32 2.38 -7.79
N HIS A 283 25.50 2.91 -8.11
CA HIS A 283 26.66 2.83 -7.22
C HIS A 283 26.40 3.48 -5.85
N SER A 284 25.63 4.58 -5.81
CA SER A 284 25.25 5.24 -4.57
C SER A 284 24.36 4.35 -3.69
N LEU A 285 23.34 3.73 -4.26
CA LEU A 285 22.47 2.80 -3.52
C LEU A 285 23.24 1.59 -2.98
N GLN A 286 24.13 1.00 -3.80
CA GLN A 286 25.00 -0.09 -3.35
C GLN A 286 25.86 0.33 -2.14
N MET A 287 26.48 1.51 -2.19
CA MET A 287 27.29 2.03 -1.08
C MET A 287 26.46 2.26 0.18
N ARG A 288 25.29 2.88 0.05
CA ARG A 288 24.36 3.10 1.19
C ARG A 288 23.93 1.78 1.82
N MET A 289 23.60 0.76 1.02
CA MET A 289 23.23 -0.56 1.53
C MET A 289 24.39 -1.20 2.30
N ARG A 290 25.61 -1.17 1.75
CA ARG A 290 26.81 -1.73 2.41
C ARG A 290 27.14 -0.99 3.71
N GLN A 291 26.95 0.33 3.75
CA GLN A 291 27.19 1.16 4.93
C GLN A 291 26.02 1.16 5.94
N ARG A 292 24.87 0.57 5.58
CA ARG A 292 23.63 0.59 6.39
C ARG A 292 23.23 2.01 6.83
N SER A 293 23.40 2.98 5.95
CA SER A 293 23.13 4.39 6.22
C SER A 293 21.68 4.77 5.92
N HIS A 294 21.13 5.78 6.60
CA HIS A 294 19.81 6.35 6.28
C HIS A 294 18.69 5.29 6.20
N CYS A 295 17.92 5.31 5.11
CA CYS A 295 16.78 4.48 4.85
C CYS A 295 17.19 3.03 4.48
N THR A 296 18.42 2.76 4.04
CA THR A 296 18.83 1.41 3.63
C THR A 296 19.14 0.48 4.81
N LYS A 297 19.20 1.00 6.04
CA LYS A 297 19.50 0.22 7.26
C LYS A 297 18.57 -0.99 7.45
N ASP A 298 17.28 -0.82 7.14
CA ASP A 298 16.27 -1.86 7.30
C ASP A 298 15.86 -2.51 5.97
N LEU A 299 16.51 -2.15 4.85
CA LEU A 299 16.12 -2.62 3.51
C LEU A 299 16.23 -4.14 3.37
N ILE A 300 17.25 -4.74 3.97
CA ILE A 300 17.43 -6.19 3.93
C ILE A 300 16.26 -6.93 4.62
N LYS A 301 15.57 -6.28 5.57
CA LYS A 301 14.37 -6.84 6.23
C LYS A 301 13.16 -6.88 5.33
N GLU A 302 13.16 -6.16 4.21
CA GLU A 302 12.12 -6.25 3.17
C GLU A 302 12.11 -7.61 2.46
N HIS A 303 13.22 -8.34 2.52
CA HIS A 303 13.40 -9.60 1.82
C HIS A 303 13.06 -10.82 2.67
N VAL A 304 12.67 -10.62 3.93
CA VAL A 304 12.38 -11.68 4.89
C VAL A 304 10.94 -11.55 5.36
N HIS A 305 10.18 -12.64 5.25
CA HIS A 305 8.78 -12.72 5.63
C HIS A 305 8.57 -13.84 6.62
N ARG A 306 7.64 -13.66 7.56
CA ARG A 306 7.26 -14.75 8.47
C ARG A 306 6.31 -15.71 7.77
N GLY A 307 6.42 -16.98 8.14
CA GLY A 307 5.59 -18.06 7.61
C GLY A 307 6.09 -18.63 6.29
N MET A 308 5.40 -19.66 5.81
CA MET A 308 5.75 -20.43 4.62
C MET A 308 4.93 -19.99 3.41
N HIS A 309 5.57 -19.31 2.45
CA HIS A 309 4.92 -18.81 1.25
C HIS A 309 5.36 -19.63 0.03
N CYS A 310 4.56 -20.63 -0.35
CA CYS A 310 4.85 -21.52 -1.49
C CYS A 310 4.46 -20.90 -2.83
N SER A 311 5.32 -21.00 -3.86
CA SER A 311 5.15 -20.32 -5.16
C SER A 311 3.80 -20.58 -5.83
N ARG A 312 3.31 -21.81 -5.76
CA ARG A 312 2.00 -22.23 -6.29
C ARG A 312 0.85 -21.40 -5.70
N ARG A 313 0.96 -20.97 -4.44
CA ARG A 313 -0.09 -20.30 -3.66
C ARG A 313 0.20 -18.83 -3.33
N MET A 314 1.43 -18.36 -3.53
CA MET A 314 1.86 -16.97 -3.32
C MET A 314 1.03 -15.99 -4.17
N GLN A 315 0.14 -15.23 -3.54
CA GLN A 315 -0.66 -14.16 -4.18
C GLN A 315 -1.19 -13.20 -3.10
N GLY A 316 -1.35 -11.93 -3.46
CA GLY A 316 -1.96 -10.93 -2.59
C GLY A 316 -0.96 -10.27 -1.63
N PRO A 317 -1.46 -9.59 -0.59
CA PRO A 317 -0.61 -8.80 0.28
C PRO A 317 0.21 -9.69 1.24
N ILE A 318 1.51 -9.43 1.31
CA ILE A 318 2.42 -10.01 2.29
C ILE A 318 3.07 -8.92 3.13
N LYS A 319 3.49 -9.27 4.35
CA LYS A 319 4.15 -8.33 5.25
C LYS A 319 5.59 -8.78 5.50
N ALA A 320 6.54 -7.89 5.23
CA ALA A 320 7.95 -8.10 5.52
C ALA A 320 8.25 -7.96 7.03
N VAL A 321 9.40 -8.46 7.47
CA VAL A 321 9.87 -8.33 8.87
C VAL A 321 10.11 -6.87 9.25
N SER A 322 10.42 -6.01 8.27
CA SER A 322 10.46 -4.54 8.46
C SER A 322 9.12 -3.94 8.90
N GLY A 323 8.02 -4.66 8.67
CA GLY A 323 6.66 -4.21 8.92
C GLY A 323 5.97 -3.59 7.71
N ASN A 324 6.68 -3.41 6.59
CA ASN A 324 6.09 -2.92 5.34
C ASN A 324 5.31 -4.04 4.62
N GLY A 325 4.29 -3.62 3.85
CA GLY A 325 3.48 -4.51 3.03
C GLY A 325 3.95 -4.51 1.58
N HIS A 326 3.93 -5.67 0.95
CA HIS A 326 4.22 -5.87 -0.47
C HIS A 326 3.07 -6.64 -1.12
N GLU A 327 2.82 -6.36 -2.38
CA GLU A 327 1.84 -7.12 -3.16
C GLU A 327 2.56 -8.23 -3.94
N ILE A 328 2.05 -9.47 -3.84
CA ILE A 328 2.46 -10.56 -4.72
C ILE A 328 1.48 -10.64 -5.90
N SER A 329 1.98 -10.47 -7.10
CA SER A 329 1.23 -10.66 -8.33
C SER A 329 1.73 -11.86 -9.14
N LYS A 330 0.82 -12.45 -9.92
CA LYS A 330 1.12 -13.48 -10.90
C LYS A 330 0.74 -12.99 -12.28
N GLU A 331 1.68 -13.06 -13.21
CA GLU A 331 1.51 -12.64 -14.59
C GLU A 331 1.82 -13.82 -15.51
N VAL A 332 1.05 -13.99 -16.58
CA VAL A 332 1.37 -14.98 -17.61
C VAL A 332 1.78 -14.22 -18.86
N VAL A 333 3.06 -14.36 -19.24
CA VAL A 333 3.62 -13.74 -20.46
C VAL A 333 4.10 -14.86 -21.35
N ASP A 334 3.60 -14.92 -22.58
CA ASP A 334 3.92 -15.95 -23.58
C ASP A 334 3.76 -17.39 -23.06
N GLY A 335 2.73 -17.63 -22.25
CA GLY A 335 2.45 -18.94 -21.63
C GLY A 335 3.36 -19.29 -20.45
N THR A 336 4.30 -18.42 -20.09
CA THR A 336 5.19 -18.58 -18.93
C THR A 336 4.61 -17.81 -17.74
N LEU A 337 4.47 -18.49 -16.59
CA LEU A 337 4.03 -17.87 -15.35
C LEU A 337 5.19 -17.15 -14.68
N PHE A 338 5.02 -15.86 -14.41
CA PHE A 338 5.92 -15.02 -13.64
C PHE A 338 5.27 -14.66 -12.31
N ILE A 339 6.05 -14.70 -11.24
CA ILE A 339 5.65 -14.23 -9.91
C ILE A 339 6.45 -12.98 -9.59
N ARG A 340 5.78 -11.94 -9.09
CA ARG A 340 6.42 -10.71 -8.61
C ARG A 340 6.09 -10.47 -7.16
N VAL A 341 7.03 -9.84 -6.46
CA VAL A 341 6.88 -9.34 -5.10
C VAL A 341 7.32 -7.88 -5.10
N GLY A 342 6.35 -6.96 -5.07
CA GLY A 342 6.63 -5.55 -5.33
C GLY A 342 7.23 -5.36 -6.74
N ASN A 343 8.41 -4.75 -6.82
CA ASN A 343 9.14 -4.56 -8.08
C ASN A 343 9.89 -5.81 -8.57
N ALA A 344 10.26 -6.72 -7.66
CA ALA A 344 11.15 -7.82 -7.96
C ALA A 344 10.41 -9.03 -8.57
N ARG A 345 11.00 -9.65 -9.59
CA ARG A 345 10.49 -10.89 -10.20
C ARG A 345 11.23 -12.09 -9.61
N VAL A 346 10.47 -13.13 -9.31
CA VAL A 346 10.99 -14.40 -8.81
C VAL A 346 11.57 -15.22 -9.96
N LEU A 347 12.83 -15.64 -9.83
CA LEU A 347 13.60 -16.41 -10.79
C LEU A 347 13.59 -17.92 -10.50
N GLU A 348 13.89 -18.29 -9.24
CA GLU A 348 13.90 -19.68 -8.76
C GLU A 348 12.95 -19.76 -7.57
N THR A 349 12.09 -20.78 -7.56
CA THR A 349 11.04 -20.93 -6.55
C THR A 349 11.24 -22.17 -5.70
N ASP A 350 10.72 -22.11 -4.48
CA ASP A 350 10.52 -23.24 -3.59
C ASP A 350 11.79 -24.01 -3.20
N MET A 351 12.89 -23.28 -2.95
CA MET A 351 14.08 -23.88 -2.35
C MET A 351 13.85 -24.15 -0.86
N ILE A 352 13.66 -25.43 -0.51
CA ILE A 352 13.29 -25.85 0.85
C ILE A 352 14.49 -25.84 1.80
N ALA A 353 14.31 -25.24 2.97
CA ALA A 353 15.21 -25.32 4.13
C ALA A 353 14.49 -25.98 5.33
N SER A 354 15.23 -26.36 6.37
CA SER A 354 14.69 -27.04 7.56
C SER A 354 13.75 -26.17 8.40
N ASN A 355 13.82 -24.84 8.24
CA ASN A 355 13.02 -23.83 8.93
C ASN A 355 12.38 -22.82 7.95
N GLY A 356 12.17 -23.18 6.68
CA GLY A 356 11.48 -22.29 5.75
C GLY A 356 11.73 -22.54 4.29
N ILE A 357 11.59 -21.48 3.49
CA ILE A 357 11.73 -21.52 2.05
C ILE A 357 12.45 -20.28 1.50
N ILE A 358 13.21 -20.48 0.42
CA ILE A 358 13.91 -19.42 -0.31
C ILE A 358 13.34 -19.34 -1.73
N HIS A 359 13.15 -18.11 -2.21
CA HIS A 359 12.87 -17.79 -3.59
C HIS A 359 13.93 -16.81 -4.09
N THR A 360 14.54 -17.07 -5.23
CA THR A 360 15.52 -16.17 -5.83
C THR A 360 14.79 -15.05 -6.56
N VAL A 361 15.23 -13.80 -6.42
CA VAL A 361 14.65 -12.64 -7.10
C VAL A 361 15.69 -11.89 -7.93
N ASP A 362 15.25 -11.23 -9.00
CA ASP A 362 16.11 -10.51 -9.96
C ASP A 362 16.34 -9.03 -9.62
N ASP A 363 15.71 -8.54 -8.56
CA ASP A 363 15.82 -7.16 -8.11
C ASP A 363 15.69 -7.09 -6.59
N ILE A 364 16.11 -5.96 -6.03
CA ILE A 364 15.98 -5.68 -4.60
C ILE A 364 14.56 -5.19 -4.34
N ILE A 365 13.85 -5.84 -3.42
CA ILE A 365 12.50 -5.45 -2.99
C ILE A 365 12.61 -4.11 -2.25
N LEU A 366 12.02 -3.07 -2.84
CA LEU A 366 11.97 -1.73 -2.29
C LEU A 366 10.52 -1.37 -1.91
N SER A 367 10.33 -0.81 -0.71
CA SER A 367 9.13 -0.01 -0.45
C SER A 367 9.29 1.38 -1.07
N GLU A 368 8.20 2.00 -1.55
CA GLU A 368 8.20 3.39 -2.04
C GLU A 368 8.80 4.39 -1.05
N LYS A 369 8.85 4.03 0.25
CA LYS A 369 9.48 4.82 1.32
C LYS A 369 11.03 4.85 1.28
N PHE A 370 11.66 3.99 0.49
CA PHE A 370 13.13 3.85 0.40
C PHE A 370 13.72 4.39 -0.90
N ALA A 371 12.91 4.63 -1.94
CA ALA A 371 13.39 5.22 -3.18
C ALA A 371 13.71 6.69 -2.95
N ASP A 372 14.95 7.09 -3.23
CA ASP A 372 15.30 8.50 -3.23
C ASP A 372 14.72 9.20 -4.48
N TRP A 373 14.87 10.53 -4.57
CA TRP A 373 14.34 11.29 -5.72
C TRP A 373 15.00 10.89 -7.03
N ARG A 374 16.25 10.42 -6.96
CA ARG A 374 17.05 9.99 -8.09
C ARG A 374 16.55 8.64 -8.59
N ASP A 375 16.34 7.68 -7.70
CA ASP A 375 15.79 6.36 -7.99
C ASP A 375 14.37 6.50 -8.57
N HIS A 376 13.56 7.40 -8.02
CA HIS A 376 12.23 7.70 -8.55
C HIS A 376 12.30 8.33 -9.96
N LEU A 377 13.17 9.32 -10.18
CA LEU A 377 13.36 9.91 -11.51
C LEU A 377 13.99 8.96 -12.52
N ALA A 378 14.85 8.02 -12.10
CA ALA A 378 15.46 7.04 -13.01
C ALA A 378 14.41 6.10 -13.60
N VAL A 379 13.41 5.70 -12.80
CA VAL A 379 12.32 4.83 -13.25
C VAL A 379 11.31 5.59 -14.11
N TYR A 380 10.92 6.79 -13.67
CA TYR A 380 9.80 7.51 -14.27
C TYR A 380 10.23 8.57 -15.31
N GLU A 381 11.34 9.27 -15.17
CA GLU A 381 11.73 10.37 -16.08
C GLU A 381 13.26 10.54 -16.22
N GLU A 382 13.92 9.60 -16.92
CA GLU A 382 15.37 9.62 -17.15
C GLU A 382 15.88 10.93 -17.80
N GLY A 383 15.05 11.57 -18.63
CA GLY A 383 15.38 12.86 -19.25
C GLY A 383 15.43 14.02 -18.24
N PHE A 384 14.52 14.02 -17.27
CA PHE A 384 14.45 15.04 -16.22
C PHE A 384 15.51 14.79 -15.13
N LEU A 385 15.87 13.52 -14.90
CA LEU A 385 16.94 13.12 -13.98
C LEU A 385 18.26 13.87 -14.26
N LYS A 386 18.72 13.86 -15.52
CA LYS A 386 19.99 14.51 -15.92
C LYS A 386 20.03 15.99 -15.58
N LEU A 387 18.89 16.66 -15.74
CA LEU A 387 18.75 18.08 -15.45
C LEU A 387 18.68 18.35 -13.94
N ALA A 388 17.98 17.49 -13.19
CA ALA A 388 17.91 17.57 -11.73
C ALA A 388 19.29 17.38 -11.07
N GLU A 389 20.11 16.47 -11.60
CA GLU A 389 21.49 16.20 -11.16
C GLU A 389 22.42 17.42 -11.32
N GLU A 390 22.21 18.28 -12.33
CA GLU A 390 23.01 19.51 -12.49
C GLU A 390 22.72 20.55 -11.42
N VAL A 391 21.48 20.55 -10.92
CA VAL A 391 21.01 21.56 -9.98
C VAL A 391 21.21 21.08 -8.55
N ILE A 392 20.94 19.81 -8.25
CA ILE A 392 21.07 19.17 -6.92
C ILE A 392 22.43 18.45 -6.85
N PRO A 393 23.50 19.11 -6.34
CA PRO A 393 24.84 18.55 -6.35
C PRO A 393 25.04 17.43 -5.31
N ASN A 394 24.15 17.33 -4.32
CA ASN A 394 24.21 16.32 -3.27
C ASN A 394 22.91 15.52 -3.23
N GLU A 395 23.00 14.21 -3.52
CA GLU A 395 21.89 13.26 -3.50
C GLU A 395 21.24 13.15 -2.10
N GLU A 396 21.96 13.50 -1.04
CA GLU A 396 21.51 13.44 0.35
C GLU A 396 20.71 14.68 0.80
N GLU A 397 20.62 15.73 -0.03
CA GLU A 397 19.85 16.92 0.34
C GLU A 397 18.35 16.65 0.15
N PRO A 398 17.52 16.75 1.21
CA PRO A 398 16.09 16.51 1.08
C PRO A 398 15.47 17.60 0.19
N ALA A 399 14.85 17.15 -0.90
CA ALA A 399 14.27 18.00 -1.92
C ALA A 399 12.89 17.50 -2.34
N ALA A 400 11.96 18.42 -2.56
CA ALA A 400 10.73 18.13 -3.29
C ALA A 400 10.94 18.53 -4.75
N ILE A 401 10.69 17.59 -5.67
CA ILE A 401 10.90 17.79 -7.10
C ILE A 401 9.57 17.72 -7.82
N PHE A 402 9.17 18.82 -8.44
CA PHE A 402 7.98 18.89 -9.27
C PHE A 402 8.32 18.41 -10.67
N VAL A 403 7.81 17.24 -11.05
CA VAL A 403 8.16 16.61 -12.32
C VAL A 403 7.07 16.95 -13.34
N PRO A 404 7.39 17.64 -14.45
CA PRO A 404 6.41 17.94 -15.48
C PRO A 404 6.00 16.66 -16.25
N PRO A 405 4.80 16.61 -16.85
CA PRO A 405 4.31 15.41 -17.53
C PRO A 405 5.11 15.10 -18.81
N ARG A 406 5.33 13.81 -19.11
CA ARG A 406 6.14 13.32 -20.26
C ARG A 406 5.84 14.02 -21.58
N GLU A 407 4.57 14.26 -21.87
CA GLU A 407 4.15 14.87 -23.12
C GLU A 407 4.61 16.32 -23.24
N SER A 408 4.67 17.06 -22.14
CA SER A 408 5.20 18.43 -22.11
C SER A 408 6.70 18.46 -22.35
N LEU A 409 7.42 17.44 -21.86
CA LEU A 409 8.84 17.26 -22.15
C LEU A 409 9.05 16.86 -23.62
N ARG A 410 8.16 16.09 -24.26
CA ARG A 410 8.34 15.65 -25.66
C ARG A 410 8.20 16.76 -26.70
N VAL A 411 7.33 17.75 -26.47
CA VAL A 411 7.09 18.84 -27.45
C VAL A 411 8.17 19.91 -27.38
N ASP A 412 8.65 20.24 -26.17
CA ASP A 412 9.75 21.20 -26.00
C ASP A 412 11.15 20.54 -26.12
N PHE A 413 11.38 19.32 -25.62
CA PHE A 413 12.73 18.73 -25.56
C PHE A 413 13.15 17.86 -26.75
N LYS A 414 12.24 17.41 -27.65
CA LYS A 414 12.69 16.85 -28.94
C LYS A 414 13.43 17.89 -29.79
N PHE A 415 13.20 19.17 -29.54
CA PHE A 415 13.91 20.29 -30.16
C PHE A 415 15.27 20.56 -29.50
N VAL A 416 15.40 20.32 -28.20
CA VAL A 416 16.62 20.61 -27.41
C VAL A 416 17.79 19.68 -27.76
N LEU A 417 17.54 18.41 -28.06
CA LEU A 417 18.60 17.48 -28.52
C LEU A 417 19.05 17.75 -29.97
N LEU A 418 18.25 18.45 -30.78
CA LEU A 418 18.54 18.66 -32.22
C LEU A 418 18.96 20.09 -32.58
N PHE A 419 18.79 21.09 -31.70
CA PHE A 419 19.16 22.46 -32.01
C PHE A 419 19.84 23.17 -30.83
N GLN A 420 21.15 23.00 -30.75
CA GLN A 420 22.09 23.78 -29.92
C GLN A 420 22.21 25.26 -30.38
N ARG A 421 21.13 25.86 -30.92
CA ARG A 421 21.20 27.17 -31.60
C ARG A 421 20.02 28.13 -31.38
N TRP A 422 19.06 27.83 -30.48
CA TRP A 422 17.90 28.73 -30.24
C TRP A 422 17.55 29.04 -28.78
N ILE A 423 18.38 28.65 -27.80
CA ILE A 423 18.37 29.24 -26.46
C ILE A 423 19.81 29.63 -26.14
N GLN A 424 20.10 30.93 -26.11
CA GLN A 424 21.46 31.46 -26.04
C GLN A 424 22.07 31.47 -24.63
N ASN A 425 21.58 30.70 -23.65
CA ASN A 425 22.21 30.74 -22.33
C ASN A 425 21.93 29.50 -21.46
N LEU A 426 23.01 28.85 -20.98
CA LEU A 426 22.98 27.82 -19.92
C LEU A 426 22.26 28.31 -18.63
N SER A 427 22.09 29.62 -18.45
CA SER A 427 21.40 30.19 -17.30
C SER A 427 19.91 29.84 -17.26
N ASP A 428 19.25 29.71 -18.41
CA ASP A 428 17.79 29.56 -18.45
C ASP A 428 17.35 28.11 -18.17
N GLU A 429 18.13 27.09 -18.57
CA GLU A 429 17.90 25.69 -18.18
C GLU A 429 18.08 25.48 -16.68
N LYS A 430 19.16 26.04 -16.12
CA LYS A 430 19.43 25.99 -14.68
C LYS A 430 18.32 26.67 -13.88
N SER A 431 17.88 27.86 -14.31
CA SER A 431 16.75 28.57 -13.68
C SER A 431 15.42 27.82 -13.82
N PHE A 432 15.18 27.13 -14.94
CA PHE A 432 14.00 26.30 -15.12
C PHE A 432 13.96 25.18 -14.08
N ILE A 433 15.03 24.41 -13.94
CA ILE A 433 15.09 23.29 -12.99
C ILE A 433 15.10 23.78 -11.54
N GLN A 434 15.77 24.90 -11.25
CA GLN A 434 15.72 25.52 -9.92
C GLN A 434 14.29 25.83 -9.46
N ASN A 435 13.38 26.18 -10.37
CA ASN A 435 11.97 26.43 -10.04
C ASN A 435 11.14 25.14 -9.84
N HIS A 436 11.66 23.99 -10.28
CA HIS A 436 11.04 22.68 -10.09
C HIS A 436 11.62 21.94 -8.88
N VAL A 437 12.61 22.51 -8.19
CA VAL A 437 13.28 21.90 -7.05
C VAL A 437 13.14 22.80 -5.83
N VAL A 438 12.39 22.35 -4.83
CA VAL A 438 12.27 23.03 -3.54
C VAL A 438 13.24 22.42 -2.53
N ARG A 439 14.13 23.25 -1.99
CA ARG A 439 15.12 22.87 -0.96
C ARG A 439 14.76 23.48 0.38
N ARG A 440 14.90 22.70 1.46
CA ARG A 440 14.82 23.18 2.86
C ARG A 440 13.56 23.99 3.18
N SER A 441 12.44 23.29 3.32
CA SER A 441 11.19 23.83 3.89
C SER A 441 10.90 23.13 5.23
N GLU A 442 10.23 23.80 6.16
CA GLU A 442 9.80 23.21 7.44
C GLU A 442 8.92 21.96 7.26
N MET A 443 8.33 21.79 6.07
CA MET A 443 7.52 20.61 5.69
C MET A 443 8.31 19.51 4.94
N ILE A 444 9.57 19.76 4.58
CA ILE A 444 10.44 18.77 3.94
C ILE A 444 11.29 18.13 5.04
N THR A 445 10.84 16.97 5.52
CA THR A 445 11.57 16.14 6.49
C THR A 445 12.51 15.18 5.76
N ASN A 446 13.46 14.58 6.47
CA ASN A 446 14.47 13.65 5.93
C ASN A 446 13.91 12.44 5.14
N ASN A 447 12.58 12.25 5.08
CA ASN A 447 11.91 11.15 4.39
C ASN A 447 10.87 11.62 3.35
N SER A 448 10.63 12.91 3.16
CA SER A 448 9.64 13.39 2.17
C SER A 448 10.31 13.85 0.88
N ILE A 449 10.64 12.86 0.06
CA ILE A 449 10.77 13.08 -1.38
C ILE A 449 9.39 12.80 -1.97
N THR A 450 8.69 13.88 -2.31
CA THR A 450 7.43 13.80 -3.04
C THR A 450 7.70 14.29 -4.45
N THR A 451 7.62 13.40 -5.43
CA THR A 451 7.48 13.78 -6.82
C THR A 451 6.00 13.97 -7.11
N GLU A 452 5.56 15.21 -7.25
CA GLU A 452 4.22 15.48 -7.79
C GLU A 452 4.32 15.64 -9.30
N PHE A 453 3.59 14.79 -10.02
CA PHE A 453 3.45 14.90 -11.47
C PHE A 453 2.44 16.00 -11.80
N GLY A 454 2.95 17.15 -12.20
CA GLY A 454 2.13 18.30 -12.59
C GLY A 454 1.42 18.07 -13.93
N SER A 455 0.51 18.99 -14.27
CA SER A 455 -0.17 19.01 -15.59
C SER A 455 0.54 19.90 -16.62
N LYS A 456 1.49 20.75 -16.18
CA LYS A 456 2.32 21.65 -17.01
C LYS A 456 3.67 21.96 -16.33
N PRO A 457 4.72 22.35 -17.08
CA PRO A 457 5.95 22.90 -16.50
C PRO A 457 5.67 24.16 -15.67
N LEU A 458 6.37 24.32 -14.54
CA LEU A 458 6.30 25.52 -13.72
C LEU A 458 6.98 26.69 -14.47
N PRO A 459 6.28 27.80 -14.71
CA PRO A 459 6.86 28.92 -15.45
C PRO A 459 7.92 29.62 -14.61
N ILE A 460 8.95 30.17 -15.28
CA ILE A 460 9.91 31.07 -14.63
C ILE A 460 9.24 32.42 -14.45
N VAL A 461 8.97 32.78 -13.19
CA VAL A 461 8.31 34.05 -12.83
C VAL A 461 9.36 35.05 -12.38
N ARG A 462 9.57 36.11 -13.16
CA ARG A 462 10.52 37.20 -12.84
C ARG A 462 9.84 38.53 -12.52
N GLN A 463 8.63 38.74 -13.03
CA GLN A 463 7.94 40.02 -12.97
C GLN A 463 6.85 40.01 -11.90
N ASN A 464 6.71 41.13 -11.18
CA ASN A 464 5.54 41.37 -10.33
C ASN A 464 4.33 41.80 -11.18
N ILE A 465 3.15 41.89 -10.56
CA ILE A 465 1.90 42.30 -11.23
C ILE A 465 2.09 43.65 -11.94
N ARG A 466 2.76 44.61 -11.31
CA ARG A 466 2.97 45.95 -11.89
C ARG A 466 3.81 45.90 -13.15
N GLU A 467 4.92 45.16 -13.13
CA GLU A 467 5.79 44.96 -14.28
C GLU A 467 5.06 44.24 -15.43
N LEU A 468 4.21 43.27 -15.12
CA LEU A 468 3.36 42.61 -16.12
C LEU A 468 2.35 43.59 -16.74
N LEU A 469 1.64 44.36 -15.91
CA LEU A 469 0.74 45.41 -16.38
C LEU A 469 1.48 46.46 -17.22
N ASN A 470 2.75 46.75 -16.89
CA ASN A 470 3.55 47.71 -17.64
C ASN A 470 3.92 47.25 -19.06
N THR A 471 4.03 45.94 -19.27
CA THR A 471 4.44 45.34 -20.55
C THR A 471 3.26 44.95 -21.43
N ARG A 472 2.06 44.77 -20.87
CA ARG A 472 0.83 44.38 -21.57
C ARG A 472 0.06 45.59 -22.10
N GLN A 473 0.18 45.85 -23.40
CA GLN A 473 -0.52 46.96 -24.07
C GLN A 473 -2.05 46.79 -24.06
N ASP A 474 -2.54 45.56 -24.02
CA ASP A 474 -3.95 45.19 -23.98
C ASP A 474 -4.61 45.41 -22.61
N LEU A 475 -3.85 45.82 -21.59
CA LEU A 475 -4.32 46.12 -20.23
C LEU A 475 -4.07 47.59 -19.85
N SER A 476 -3.82 48.45 -20.84
CA SER A 476 -3.37 49.83 -20.62
C SER A 476 -4.42 50.70 -19.92
N VAL A 477 -5.70 50.48 -20.18
CA VAL A 477 -6.81 51.18 -19.54
C VAL A 477 -6.87 50.80 -18.05
N PHE A 478 -6.85 49.50 -17.74
CA PHE A 478 -6.88 49.04 -16.35
C PHE A 478 -5.65 49.54 -15.59
N ARG A 479 -4.45 49.43 -16.18
CA ARG A 479 -3.22 49.96 -15.61
C ARG A 479 -3.36 51.44 -15.25
N SER A 480 -3.85 52.26 -16.17
CA SER A 480 -4.05 53.70 -15.92
C SER A 480 -5.02 53.97 -14.77
N LEU A 481 -6.09 53.19 -14.63
CA LEU A 481 -7.03 53.32 -13.53
C LEU A 481 -6.41 52.84 -12.21
N PHE A 482 -5.67 51.74 -12.26
CA PHE A 482 -4.96 51.15 -11.13
C PHE A 482 -3.90 52.12 -10.59
N ASP A 483 -3.00 52.65 -11.42
CA ASP A 483 -1.94 53.62 -11.04
C ASP A 483 -2.52 54.90 -10.38
N ASN A 484 -3.77 55.27 -10.68
CA ASN A 484 -4.47 56.43 -10.11
C ASN A 484 -5.34 56.09 -8.88
N SER A 485 -5.41 54.82 -8.49
CA SER A 485 -6.20 54.33 -7.37
C SER A 485 -5.41 54.34 -6.06
N SER A 486 -6.12 54.32 -4.93
CA SER A 486 -5.48 54.13 -3.62
C SER A 486 -5.04 52.68 -3.38
N LEU A 487 -5.40 51.76 -4.28
CA LEU A 487 -5.05 50.34 -4.21
C LEU A 487 -3.68 50.02 -4.82
N THR A 488 -3.05 51.00 -5.49
CA THR A 488 -1.70 50.89 -6.06
C THR A 488 -0.71 50.43 -5.01
N GLU A 489 -0.60 51.16 -3.90
CA GLU A 489 0.33 50.83 -2.81
C GLU A 489 0.01 49.48 -2.15
N LEU A 490 -1.27 49.09 -2.10
CA LEU A 490 -1.69 47.82 -1.50
C LEU A 490 -1.17 46.61 -2.30
N VAL A 491 -1.18 46.70 -3.63
CA VAL A 491 -0.81 45.61 -4.54
C VAL A 491 0.66 45.71 -4.98
N ASP A 492 1.24 46.92 -4.97
CA ASP A 492 2.63 47.18 -5.34
C ASP A 492 3.62 46.98 -4.19
N MET A 493 3.21 47.26 -2.95
CA MET A 493 4.07 46.99 -1.81
C MET A 493 4.27 45.49 -1.68
N GLU A 494 5.47 45.12 -1.25
CA GLU A 494 5.90 43.80 -0.78
C GLU A 494 5.07 43.32 0.43
N SER A 495 3.75 43.37 0.32
CA SER A 495 2.80 42.75 1.22
C SER A 495 3.04 41.25 1.13
N ASP A 496 3.29 40.62 2.28
CA ASP A 496 3.41 39.16 2.43
C ASP A 496 2.17 38.38 1.90
N ALA A 497 1.11 39.07 1.49
CA ALA A 497 -0.10 38.47 0.94
C ALA A 497 -0.15 38.60 -0.60
N PRO A 498 -0.30 37.47 -1.34
CA PRO A 498 -0.46 37.48 -2.79
C PRO A 498 -1.86 37.96 -3.21
N TYR A 499 -1.98 38.44 -4.46
CA TYR A 499 -3.25 38.90 -5.04
C TYR A 499 -3.61 38.14 -6.32
N THR A 500 -4.90 38.12 -6.65
CA THR A 500 -5.40 37.68 -7.95
C THR A 500 -6.16 38.81 -8.63
N LEU A 501 -5.79 39.13 -9.87
CA LEU A 501 -6.42 40.14 -10.70
C LEU A 501 -7.23 39.46 -11.80
N LEU A 502 -8.54 39.72 -11.84
CA LEU A 502 -9.43 39.28 -12.90
C LEU A 502 -9.73 40.47 -13.80
N LEU A 503 -9.00 40.68 -14.89
CA LEU A 503 -8.99 41.96 -15.61
C LEU A 503 -9.71 41.85 -16.96
N PRO A 504 -10.56 42.81 -17.34
CA PRO A 504 -10.95 42.95 -18.74
C PRO A 504 -9.76 43.43 -19.58
N SER A 505 -9.67 42.99 -20.83
CA SER A 505 -8.79 43.65 -21.81
C SER A 505 -9.35 45.04 -22.18
N ASP A 506 -8.51 45.87 -22.80
CA ASP A 506 -8.92 47.20 -23.27
C ASP A 506 -10.11 47.12 -24.26
N ASP A 507 -10.13 46.09 -25.11
CA ASP A 507 -11.22 45.82 -26.07
C ASP A 507 -12.52 45.37 -25.40
N ALA A 508 -12.44 44.83 -24.18
CA ALA A 508 -13.62 44.43 -23.40
C ALA A 508 -14.34 45.63 -22.77
N LEU A 509 -13.80 46.84 -22.88
CA LEU A 509 -14.40 48.08 -22.38
C LEU A 509 -14.87 48.99 -23.53
N SER A 510 -16.14 49.42 -23.48
CA SER A 510 -16.64 50.40 -24.44
C SER A 510 -16.05 51.79 -24.20
N LYS A 511 -15.95 52.61 -25.26
CA LYS A 511 -15.47 54.01 -25.17
C LYS A 511 -16.23 54.84 -24.12
N ASN A 512 -17.52 54.60 -23.95
CA ASN A 512 -18.34 55.29 -22.94
C ASN A 512 -17.97 54.87 -21.51
N GLN A 513 -17.68 53.58 -21.29
CA GLN A 513 -17.21 53.09 -19.98
C GLN A 513 -15.84 53.67 -19.65
N ILE A 514 -14.91 53.67 -20.60
CA ILE A 514 -13.57 54.25 -20.42
C ILE A 514 -13.69 55.73 -20.05
N LYS A 515 -14.51 56.49 -20.78
CA LYS A 515 -14.76 57.90 -20.50
C LYS A 515 -15.34 58.11 -19.08
N ALA A 516 -16.37 57.34 -18.71
CA ALA A 516 -17.00 57.46 -17.40
C ALA A 516 -16.05 57.12 -16.23
N LEU A 517 -15.19 56.11 -16.40
CA LEU A 517 -14.19 55.73 -15.42
C LEU A 517 -13.12 56.80 -15.25
N ASN A 518 -12.67 57.41 -16.36
CA ASN A 518 -11.68 58.49 -16.31
C ASN A 518 -12.23 59.80 -15.71
N GLU A 519 -13.52 60.08 -15.87
CA GLU A 519 -14.16 61.30 -15.35
C GLU A 519 -14.53 61.20 -13.86
N ASN A 520 -14.76 59.99 -13.33
CA ASN A 520 -15.24 59.79 -11.97
C ASN A 520 -14.29 58.90 -11.14
N LYS A 521 -13.46 59.56 -10.32
CA LYS A 521 -12.48 58.88 -9.46
C LYS A 521 -13.10 57.82 -8.54
N THR A 522 -14.28 58.08 -7.98
CA THR A 522 -14.97 57.11 -7.11
C THR A 522 -15.44 55.89 -7.88
N MET A 523 -15.85 56.06 -9.13
CA MET A 523 -16.24 54.96 -10.01
C MET A 523 -15.02 54.13 -10.42
N ALA A 524 -13.91 54.80 -10.77
CA ALA A 524 -12.63 54.15 -11.05
C ALA A 524 -12.12 53.32 -9.85
N GLU A 525 -12.14 53.88 -8.63
CA GLU A 525 -11.68 53.18 -7.43
C GLU A 525 -12.49 51.90 -7.17
N LYS A 526 -13.83 51.98 -7.29
CA LYS A 526 -14.71 50.81 -7.16
C LYS A 526 -14.48 49.79 -8.27
N PHE A 527 -14.25 50.26 -9.49
CA PHE A 527 -13.96 49.39 -10.62
C PHE A 527 -12.66 48.63 -10.42
N VAL A 528 -11.57 49.30 -10.02
CA VAL A 528 -10.28 48.67 -9.75
C VAL A 528 -10.42 47.65 -8.62
N GLY A 529 -10.98 48.05 -7.48
CA GLY A 529 -11.14 47.14 -6.34
C GLY A 529 -12.04 45.94 -6.62
N ARG A 530 -12.96 46.04 -7.59
CA ARG A 530 -13.82 44.92 -7.98
C ARG A 530 -13.04 43.76 -8.59
N HIS A 531 -11.96 44.07 -9.31
CA HIS A 531 -11.19 43.12 -10.09
C HIS A 531 -9.97 42.58 -9.32
N ILE A 532 -9.80 42.94 -8.04
CA ILE A 532 -8.69 42.51 -7.20
C ILE A 532 -9.22 41.61 -6.08
N PHE A 533 -8.63 40.43 -5.96
CA PHE A 533 -8.94 39.40 -4.97
C PHE A 533 -7.71 39.10 -4.13
N LYS A 534 -7.91 38.75 -2.86
CA LYS A 534 -6.81 38.30 -1.99
C LYS A 534 -6.50 36.82 -2.23
N GLY A 535 -5.21 36.48 -2.20
CA GLY A 535 -4.70 35.13 -2.38
C GLY A 535 -4.30 34.81 -3.82
N PHE A 536 -3.56 33.70 -3.98
CA PHE A 536 -3.32 33.06 -5.27
C PHE A 536 -4.53 32.19 -5.63
N ILE A 537 -5.28 32.58 -6.65
CA ILE A 537 -6.43 31.83 -7.15
C ILE A 537 -6.10 31.36 -8.57
N CYS A 538 -5.65 30.12 -8.71
CA CYS A 538 -5.38 29.50 -10.01
C CYS A 538 -6.69 29.16 -10.73
N SER A 539 -6.62 28.88 -12.03
CA SER A 539 -7.80 28.64 -12.86
C SER A 539 -8.65 27.48 -12.38
N THR A 540 -8.06 26.44 -11.78
CA THR A 540 -8.77 25.31 -11.15
C THR A 540 -9.57 25.73 -9.91
N GLN A 541 -9.11 26.76 -9.19
CA GLN A 541 -9.77 27.28 -8.00
C GLN A 541 -10.88 28.29 -8.32
N LEU A 542 -10.89 28.87 -9.54
CA LEU A 542 -11.94 29.79 -9.97
C LEU A 542 -13.33 29.13 -10.03
N TYR A 543 -13.41 27.81 -10.25
CA TYR A 543 -14.65 27.05 -10.33
C TYR A 543 -14.71 25.90 -9.31
N ALA A 544 -13.95 25.99 -8.22
CA ALA A 544 -13.96 24.98 -7.16
C ALA A 544 -15.29 25.00 -6.39
N HIS A 545 -15.66 23.85 -5.82
CA HIS A 545 -16.85 23.70 -4.98
C HIS A 545 -16.46 23.71 -3.49
N SER A 546 -17.29 24.32 -2.65
CA SER A 546 -17.02 24.53 -1.23
C SER A 546 -17.39 23.34 -0.35
N ASP A 547 -18.24 22.43 -0.84
CA ASP A 547 -18.76 21.31 -0.07
C ASP A 547 -19.11 20.10 -0.94
N ARG A 548 -19.52 19.02 -0.26
CA ARG A 548 -19.96 17.76 -0.90
C ARG A 548 -21.30 17.87 -1.63
N PHE A 549 -21.96 19.03 -1.57
CA PHE A 549 -23.23 19.31 -2.23
C PHE A 549 -23.04 20.09 -3.54
N ASP A 550 -21.78 20.20 -4.00
CA ASP A 550 -21.43 20.87 -5.27
C ASP A 550 -21.79 22.36 -5.28
N ASN A 551 -21.82 23.00 -4.10
CA ASN A 551 -22.00 24.44 -4.03
C ASN A 551 -20.73 25.16 -4.51
N PRO A 552 -20.84 26.20 -5.36
CA PRO A 552 -19.66 26.90 -5.86
C PRO A 552 -18.98 27.69 -4.75
N LYS A 553 -17.65 27.64 -4.71
CA LYS A 553 -16.84 28.47 -3.82
C LYS A 553 -17.00 29.94 -4.21
N LEU A 554 -17.41 30.76 -3.25
CA LEU A 554 -17.52 32.19 -3.44
C LEU A 554 -16.14 32.86 -3.30
N LEU A 555 -15.79 33.68 -4.28
CA LEU A 555 -14.58 34.49 -4.34
C LEU A 555 -14.90 35.90 -3.86
N GLU A 556 -14.27 36.35 -2.79
CA GLU A 556 -14.45 37.70 -2.24
C GLU A 556 -13.37 38.65 -2.80
N ASN A 557 -13.80 39.75 -3.40
CA ASN A 557 -12.88 40.81 -3.87
C ASN A 557 -12.60 41.86 -2.78
N LEU A 558 -11.73 42.84 -3.07
CA LEU A 558 -11.43 43.92 -2.13
C LEU A 558 -12.61 44.85 -1.82
N GLN A 559 -13.68 44.81 -2.62
CA GLN A 559 -14.93 45.54 -2.38
C GLN A 559 -15.94 44.74 -1.54
N ARG A 560 -15.58 43.54 -1.07
CA ARG A 560 -16.48 42.61 -0.36
C ARG A 560 -17.69 42.17 -1.19
N GLU A 561 -17.52 42.14 -2.51
CA GLU A 561 -18.46 41.54 -3.45
C GLU A 561 -18.05 40.07 -3.66
N TYR A 562 -19.05 39.19 -3.83
CA TYR A 562 -18.84 37.75 -3.96
C TYR A 562 -19.13 37.29 -5.38
N PHE A 563 -18.20 36.54 -5.96
CA PHE A 563 -18.32 35.97 -7.29
C PHE A 563 -18.26 34.45 -7.22
N ALA A 564 -19.15 33.78 -7.93
CA ALA A 564 -19.07 32.35 -8.16
C ALA A 564 -18.50 32.09 -9.55
N GLY A 565 -17.59 31.14 -9.67
CA GLY A 565 -17.17 30.63 -10.96
C GLY A 565 -17.78 29.28 -11.30
N ARG A 566 -17.84 28.98 -12.59
CA ARG A 566 -18.32 27.71 -13.14
C ARG A 566 -17.49 27.30 -14.35
N SER A 567 -17.36 26.00 -14.56
CA SER A 567 -16.74 25.44 -15.76
C SER A 567 -17.79 24.81 -16.66
N LYS A 568 -17.87 25.24 -17.92
CA LYS A 568 -18.75 24.65 -18.94
C LYS A 568 -17.94 24.35 -20.19
N SER A 569 -17.89 23.08 -20.60
CA SER A 569 -17.14 22.64 -21.80
C SER A 569 -15.68 23.14 -21.84
N GLY A 570 -15.00 23.13 -20.68
CA GLY A 570 -13.62 23.59 -20.54
C GLY A 570 -13.43 25.11 -20.49
N GLN A 571 -14.50 25.90 -20.62
CA GLN A 571 -14.49 27.35 -20.47
C GLN A 571 -14.82 27.72 -19.03
N ILE A 572 -13.99 28.57 -18.44
CA ILE A 572 -14.18 29.09 -17.07
C ILE A 572 -14.94 30.41 -17.18
N ILE A 573 -16.01 30.53 -16.41
CA ILE A 573 -16.83 31.74 -16.31
C ILE A 573 -16.81 32.17 -14.84
N VAL A 574 -16.47 33.42 -14.56
CA VAL A 574 -16.52 34.02 -13.23
C VAL A 574 -17.56 35.12 -13.23
N GLY A 575 -18.56 35.01 -12.36
CA GLY A 575 -19.77 35.85 -12.45
C GLY A 575 -20.48 35.62 -13.77
N ASP A 576 -20.44 36.62 -14.64
CA ASP A 576 -21.02 36.61 -15.97
C ASP A 576 -19.99 36.75 -17.10
N SER A 577 -18.70 36.73 -16.77
CA SER A 577 -17.62 36.93 -17.73
C SER A 577 -16.78 35.68 -17.93
N ARG A 578 -16.43 35.38 -19.18
CA ARG A 578 -15.56 34.25 -19.53
C ARG A 578 -14.10 34.63 -19.35
N VAL A 579 -13.31 33.69 -18.85
CA VAL A 579 -11.84 33.82 -18.79
C VAL A 579 -11.25 33.47 -20.17
N GLN A 580 -10.57 34.44 -20.79
CA GLN A 580 -9.91 34.33 -22.10
C GLN A 580 -8.47 33.84 -21.96
N GLU A 581 -7.70 34.48 -21.08
CA GLU A 581 -6.33 34.10 -20.74
C GLU A 581 -6.27 33.83 -19.24
N LYS A 582 -5.53 32.80 -18.82
CA LYS A 582 -5.56 32.33 -17.44
C LYS A 582 -4.17 31.97 -16.94
N ASP A 583 -4.01 32.03 -15.62
CA ASP A 583 -2.78 31.62 -14.91
C ASP A 583 -1.53 32.41 -15.36
N ILE A 584 -1.67 33.71 -15.61
CA ILE A 584 -0.51 34.59 -15.85
C ILE A 584 0.14 34.86 -14.49
N ILE A 585 1.21 34.15 -14.17
CA ILE A 585 1.83 34.18 -12.84
C ILE A 585 2.81 35.35 -12.71
N ALA A 586 2.71 36.07 -11.60
CA ALA A 586 3.59 37.14 -11.16
C ALA A 586 4.21 36.81 -9.80
N THR A 587 5.30 37.48 -9.42
CA THR A 587 5.99 37.21 -8.15
C THR A 587 5.13 37.48 -6.91
N ASN A 588 4.14 38.37 -7.02
CA ASN A 588 3.21 38.75 -5.95
C ASN A 588 1.73 38.44 -6.27
N GLY A 589 1.44 37.63 -7.29
CA GLY A 589 0.06 37.29 -7.61
C GLY A 589 -0.20 36.62 -8.97
N ILE A 590 -1.47 36.47 -9.35
CA ILE A 590 -1.89 35.90 -10.64
C ILE A 590 -2.82 36.87 -11.36
N ILE A 591 -2.69 36.96 -12.68
CA ILE A 591 -3.62 37.67 -13.56
C ILE A 591 -4.40 36.65 -14.40
N HIS A 592 -5.72 36.84 -14.50
CA HIS A 592 -6.58 36.22 -15.50
C HIS A 592 -7.26 37.31 -16.31
N ILE A 593 -7.36 37.13 -17.62
CA ILE A 593 -7.98 38.10 -18.52
C ILE A 593 -9.40 37.64 -18.86
N LEU A 594 -10.34 38.56 -18.77
CA LEU A 594 -11.76 38.37 -18.93
C LEU A 594 -12.26 38.94 -20.27
N GLU A 595 -13.26 38.28 -20.86
CA GLU A 595 -13.96 38.73 -22.07
C GLU A 595 -14.80 39.99 -21.84
N SER A 596 -15.13 40.29 -20.59
CA SER A 596 -15.94 41.44 -20.18
C SER A 596 -15.61 41.84 -18.74
N PRO A 597 -15.77 43.12 -18.35
CA PRO A 597 -15.57 43.53 -16.97
C PRO A 597 -16.55 42.84 -16.03
N LEU A 598 -16.13 42.56 -14.79
CA LEU A 598 -17.01 42.02 -13.76
C LEU A 598 -18.12 43.04 -13.45
N LYS A 599 -19.37 42.57 -13.48
CA LYS A 599 -20.51 43.38 -13.05
C LYS A 599 -20.58 43.44 -11.53
N ALA A 600 -21.22 44.50 -11.01
CA ALA A 600 -21.44 44.66 -9.58
C ALA A 600 -22.31 43.51 -9.05
N ALA A 601 -21.80 42.77 -8.07
CA ALA A 601 -22.56 41.76 -7.34
C ALA A 601 -23.13 42.36 -6.04
N ALA A 602 -24.29 41.89 -5.59
CA ALA A 602 -24.90 42.40 -4.36
C ALA A 602 -24.09 41.94 -3.12
N PRO A 603 -23.85 42.81 -2.12
CA PRO A 603 -23.25 42.38 -0.85
C PRO A 603 -24.19 41.43 -0.08
N PRO A 604 -23.65 40.50 0.74
CA PRO A 604 -24.46 39.51 1.44
C PRO A 604 -25.36 40.19 2.49
N GLY A 605 -26.65 39.88 2.44
CA GLY A 605 -27.70 40.52 3.25
C GLY A 605 -29.04 40.68 2.49
N ARG A 606 -29.02 40.55 1.16
CA ARG A 606 -30.21 40.17 0.38
C ARG A 606 -29.99 38.76 -0.15
N ILE A 607 -30.64 37.81 0.49
CA ILE A 607 -30.84 36.46 -0.05
C ILE A 607 -31.41 36.67 -1.47
N PRO A 608 -30.83 36.09 -2.55
CA PRO A 608 -31.62 35.83 -3.73
C PRO A 608 -32.57 34.71 -3.30
N LEU A 609 -33.70 35.10 -2.68
CA LEU A 609 -34.86 34.23 -2.63
C LEU A 609 -35.12 33.90 -4.08
N TYR A 610 -34.95 32.62 -4.42
CA TYR A 610 -35.43 31.97 -5.64
C TYR A 610 -36.07 32.97 -6.59
N SER A 611 -35.34 33.43 -7.60
CA SER A 611 -35.97 34.14 -8.70
C SER A 611 -37.00 33.17 -9.28
N SER A 612 -38.26 33.43 -8.97
CA SER A 612 -39.39 32.80 -9.61
C SER A 612 -39.23 32.98 -11.12
N LEU A 613 -39.73 32.01 -11.87
CA LEU A 613 -39.78 31.92 -13.32
C LEU A 613 -40.52 33.07 -14.04
N LEU A 614 -40.67 34.26 -13.41
CA LEU A 614 -41.51 35.36 -13.88
C LEU A 614 -40.74 36.61 -14.34
N ASP A 615 -39.45 36.77 -14.07
CA ASP A 615 -38.68 37.95 -14.55
C ASP A 615 -37.98 37.72 -15.91
N LEU A 616 -38.43 36.71 -16.67
CA LEU A 616 -37.90 36.39 -18.01
C LEU A 616 -38.60 37.16 -19.15
N PHE A 617 -39.49 38.11 -18.83
CA PHE A 617 -40.09 39.02 -19.81
C PHE A 617 -40.30 40.39 -19.19
N ASP A 618 -39.43 41.35 -19.50
CA ASP A 618 -39.85 42.69 -19.98
C ASP A 618 -38.61 43.53 -20.38
N LEU A 619 -38.43 43.61 -21.71
CA LEU A 619 -37.81 44.64 -22.58
C LEU A 619 -36.48 45.30 -22.19
#